data_AF-A0A1B6DZM8-F1
#
_entry.id   AF-A0A1B6DZM8-F1
#
_cell.length_a   1.000
_cell.length_b   1.000
_cell.length_c   1.000
_cell.angle_alpha   90.00
_cell.angle_beta   90.00
_cell.angle_gamma   90.00
#
_symmetry.space_group_name_H-M   'P 1'
#
loop_
_entity.id
_entity.type
_entity.pdbx_description
1 polymer ?
#
loop_
_entity_poly.entity_id
_entity_poly.type
_entity_poly.pdbx_seq_one_letter_code
_entity_poly.pdbx_strand_id
1 'polypeptide(L)'
;MNLQDLPDVVFEKILSFLSFDEISKCRMVSRRFDCSCKILLNRGFLSAEKLRKKSFTAIRASLPRRESERRHHPMSRQCDILSALETRMALLSLTFSKYILGNQFCFIPGKVLDEIFEVLHLVNNSRPFTILPSSHEILQELRDISSMAMEYFEEEIVPKNNHLVSDRSKTSSKNLISESSSIRMCGHNKKTKLSCGKSNANVDWIKNSMETLRNKVLANQKVIQNQTLLMRKQSQHIRKLRKQIVELKGNLSDVLIKLSKDTKYKNETINRGGKKRKIVDALGTKEKKRRL
;
A
#
# COMPACT_ATOMS: atom_id res chain seq x y z
N MET A 1 -30.53 20.11 -29.36
CA MET A 1 -29.30 19.27 -29.30
C MET A 1 -29.40 18.42 -28.05
N ASN A 2 -29.12 17.11 -28.11
CA ASN A 2 -29.02 16.32 -26.90
C ASN A 2 -27.59 16.35 -26.37
N LEU A 3 -27.43 16.30 -25.04
CA LEU A 3 -26.11 16.21 -24.39
C LEU A 3 -25.32 14.96 -24.87
N GLN A 4 -26.02 13.91 -25.30
CA GLN A 4 -25.44 12.68 -25.83
C GLN A 4 -24.87 12.80 -27.26
N ASP A 5 -25.10 13.92 -27.96
CA ASP A 5 -24.60 14.15 -29.32
C ASP A 5 -23.26 14.92 -29.33
N LEU A 6 -22.83 15.45 -28.17
CA LEU A 6 -21.58 16.21 -28.04
C LEU A 6 -20.34 15.32 -28.23
N PRO A 7 -19.20 15.85 -28.72
CA PRO A 7 -17.92 15.14 -28.70
C PRO A 7 -17.47 14.80 -27.26
N ASP A 8 -16.78 13.67 -27.07
CA ASP A 8 -16.35 13.19 -25.74
C ASP A 8 -15.55 14.23 -24.94
N VAL A 9 -14.67 15.00 -25.60
CA VAL A 9 -13.88 16.07 -24.96
C VAL A 9 -14.77 17.15 -24.34
N VAL A 10 -15.86 17.54 -25.03
CA VAL A 10 -16.80 18.55 -24.53
C VAL A 10 -17.66 17.97 -23.41
N PHE A 11 -18.10 16.72 -23.57
CA PHE A 11 -18.89 16.00 -22.58
C PHE A 11 -18.12 15.80 -21.26
N GLU A 12 -16.88 15.30 -21.32
CA GLU A 12 -15.99 15.20 -20.16
C GLU A 12 -15.68 16.58 -19.55
N LYS A 13 -15.55 17.63 -20.37
CA LYS A 13 -15.30 18.98 -19.85
C LYS A 13 -16.52 19.54 -19.10
N ILE A 14 -17.75 19.26 -19.54
CA ILE A 14 -18.97 19.60 -18.80
C ILE A 14 -19.00 18.85 -17.46
N LEU A 15 -18.76 17.53 -17.47
CA LEU A 15 -18.70 16.73 -16.25
C LEU A 15 -17.60 17.19 -15.27
N SER A 16 -16.49 17.77 -15.76
CA SER A 16 -15.41 18.29 -14.92
C SER A 16 -15.74 19.52 -14.07
N PHE A 17 -16.94 20.08 -14.20
CA PHE A 17 -17.45 21.15 -13.32
C PHE A 17 -18.28 20.62 -12.14
N LEU A 18 -18.59 19.32 -12.12
CA LEU A 18 -19.30 18.66 -11.03
C LEU A 18 -18.32 18.15 -9.97
N SER A 19 -18.79 17.95 -8.73
CA SER A 19 -18.03 17.27 -7.69
C SER A 19 -17.80 15.80 -8.06
N PHE A 20 -16.80 15.13 -7.47
CA PHE A 20 -16.60 13.71 -7.72
C PHE A 20 -17.78 12.86 -7.23
N ASP A 21 -18.42 13.24 -6.11
CA ASP A 21 -19.68 12.64 -5.65
C ASP A 21 -20.79 12.72 -6.71
N GLU A 22 -21.02 13.90 -7.29
CA GLU A 22 -21.97 14.10 -8.39
C GLU A 22 -21.60 13.28 -9.64
N ILE A 23 -20.33 13.31 -10.06
CA ILE A 23 -19.80 12.48 -11.16
C ILE A 23 -20.08 10.99 -10.90
N SER A 24 -19.94 10.54 -9.64
CA SER A 24 -20.20 9.14 -9.28
C SER A 24 -21.68 8.76 -9.38
N LYS A 25 -22.60 9.67 -9.01
CA LYS A 25 -24.05 9.51 -9.16
C LYS A 25 -24.48 9.53 -10.63
N CYS A 26 -23.88 10.40 -11.44
CA CYS A 26 -24.15 10.48 -12.88
C CYS A 26 -23.91 9.16 -13.64
N ARG A 27 -23.09 8.24 -13.11
CA ARG A 27 -22.85 6.91 -13.70
C ARG A 27 -24.14 6.11 -13.95
N MET A 28 -25.19 6.33 -13.17
CA MET A 28 -26.47 5.62 -13.33
C MET A 28 -27.33 6.15 -14.51
N VAL A 29 -26.98 7.29 -15.10
CA VAL A 29 -27.81 7.97 -16.12
C VAL A 29 -27.77 7.25 -17.49
N SER A 30 -26.59 6.85 -17.97
CA SER A 30 -26.46 6.09 -19.22
C SER A 30 -25.11 5.38 -19.33
N ARG A 31 -24.97 4.45 -20.29
CA ARG A 31 -23.69 3.79 -20.59
C ARG A 31 -22.57 4.77 -20.95
N ARG A 32 -22.90 5.90 -21.58
CA ARG A 32 -21.92 6.95 -21.93
C ARG A 32 -21.46 7.69 -20.67
N PHE A 33 -22.40 8.06 -19.80
CA PHE A 33 -22.07 8.63 -18.49
C PHE A 33 -21.23 7.69 -17.63
N ASP A 34 -21.61 6.40 -17.48
CA ASP A 34 -20.79 5.44 -16.72
C ASP A 34 -19.37 5.36 -17.27
N CYS A 35 -19.18 5.30 -18.60
CA CYS A 35 -17.85 5.25 -19.21
C CYS A 35 -17.02 6.53 -18.92
N SER A 36 -17.55 7.72 -19.18
CA SER A 36 -16.83 8.98 -18.95
C SER A 36 -16.57 9.25 -17.47
N CYS A 37 -17.57 9.03 -16.60
CA CYS A 37 -17.41 9.21 -15.16
C CYS A 37 -16.40 8.21 -14.55
N LYS A 38 -16.35 6.96 -15.02
CA LYS A 38 -15.29 5.99 -14.65
C LYS A 38 -13.89 6.53 -14.94
N ILE A 39 -13.69 7.11 -16.14
CA ILE A 39 -12.41 7.71 -16.56
C ILE A 39 -12.07 8.91 -15.67
N LEU A 40 -13.04 9.80 -15.42
CA LEU A 40 -12.85 11.00 -14.59
C LEU A 40 -12.52 10.66 -13.13
N LEU A 41 -13.21 9.71 -12.49
CA LEU A 41 -12.94 9.27 -11.11
C LEU A 41 -11.53 8.67 -10.97
N ASN A 42 -11.17 7.73 -11.86
CA ASN A 42 -9.85 7.10 -11.86
C ASN A 42 -8.73 8.13 -12.11
N ARG A 43 -8.95 9.07 -13.04
CA ARG A 43 -8.02 10.19 -13.31
C ARG A 43 -7.93 11.14 -12.11
N GLY A 44 -9.04 11.40 -11.43
CA GLY A 44 -9.12 12.22 -10.22
C GLY A 44 -8.19 11.70 -9.12
N PHE A 45 -8.28 10.40 -8.80
CA PHE A 45 -7.40 9.77 -7.81
C PHE A 45 -5.91 9.87 -8.18
N LEU A 46 -5.56 9.50 -9.42
CA LEU A 46 -4.18 9.60 -9.92
C LEU A 46 -3.66 11.06 -9.94
N SER A 47 -4.56 12.04 -10.05
CA SER A 47 -4.23 13.46 -9.94
C SER A 47 -4.00 13.87 -8.48
N ALA A 48 -4.83 13.40 -7.56
CA ALA A 48 -4.67 13.61 -6.12
C ALA A 48 -3.35 13.02 -5.60
N GLU A 49 -2.97 11.80 -6.03
CA GLU A 49 -1.69 11.17 -5.63
C GLU A 49 -0.49 12.02 -6.07
N LYS A 50 -0.53 12.54 -7.30
CA LYS A 50 0.50 13.43 -7.85
C LYS A 50 0.56 14.76 -7.11
N LEU A 51 -0.59 15.37 -6.83
CA LEU A 51 -0.68 16.62 -6.08
C LEU A 51 -0.13 16.45 -4.66
N ARG A 52 -0.61 15.45 -3.92
CA ARG A 52 -0.13 15.09 -2.58
C ARG A 52 1.39 14.89 -2.57
N LYS A 53 1.94 14.12 -3.51
CA LYS A 53 3.39 13.88 -3.62
C LYS A 53 4.17 15.16 -3.89
N LYS A 54 3.65 16.06 -4.74
CA LYS A 54 4.26 17.38 -5.01
C LYS A 54 4.27 18.23 -3.75
N SER A 55 3.12 18.39 -3.09
CA SER A 55 2.97 19.16 -1.84
C SER A 55 3.88 18.62 -0.73
N PHE A 56 3.89 17.30 -0.52
CA PHE A 56 4.73 16.66 0.49
C PHE A 56 6.22 16.87 0.22
N THR A 57 6.65 16.78 -1.04
CA THR A 57 8.06 17.02 -1.41
C THR A 57 8.46 18.48 -1.15
N ALA A 58 7.59 19.44 -1.48
CA ALA A 58 7.84 20.87 -1.25
C ALA A 58 7.90 21.21 0.25
N ILE A 59 6.93 20.75 1.03
CA ILE A 59 6.89 20.96 2.49
C ILE A 59 8.06 20.27 3.18
N ARG A 60 8.36 19.01 2.84
CA ARG A 60 9.48 18.27 3.44
C ARG A 60 10.84 18.90 3.12
N ALA A 61 10.97 19.64 2.02
CA ALA A 61 12.18 20.37 1.68
C ALA A 61 12.40 21.65 2.53
N SER A 62 11.34 22.24 3.09
CA SER A 62 11.46 23.39 4.01
C SER A 62 11.64 22.98 5.48
N LEU A 63 11.45 21.70 5.83
CA LEU A 63 11.64 21.21 7.19
C LEU A 63 13.13 21.09 7.59
N PRO A 64 13.50 21.44 8.83
CA PRO A 64 14.82 21.16 9.40
C PRO A 64 15.22 19.69 9.29
N ARG A 65 16.55 19.41 9.29
CA ARG A 65 17.06 18.02 9.22
C ARG A 65 16.91 17.25 10.53
N ARG A 66 16.96 17.93 11.68
CA ARG A 66 16.85 17.32 13.02
C ARG A 66 15.40 17.25 13.48
N GLU A 67 15.06 16.17 14.18
CA GLU A 67 13.69 15.86 14.57
C GLU A 67 13.16 16.78 15.68
N SER A 68 14.01 17.17 16.63
CA SER A 68 13.68 18.14 17.68
C SER A 68 13.30 19.52 17.11
N GLU A 69 14.00 19.95 16.07
CA GLU A 69 13.72 21.21 15.36
C GLU A 69 12.45 21.09 14.51
N ARG A 70 12.19 19.94 13.87
CA ARG A 70 10.98 19.71 13.08
C ARG A 70 9.69 19.82 13.90
N ARG A 71 9.62 19.24 15.09
CA ARG A 71 8.38 19.24 15.91
C ARG A 71 7.84 20.63 16.26
N HIS A 72 8.71 21.64 16.26
CA HIS A 72 8.37 23.04 16.55
C HIS A 72 8.28 23.89 15.26
N HIS A 73 8.55 23.30 14.10
CA HIS A 73 8.51 24.01 12.83
C HIS A 73 7.06 24.19 12.36
N PRO A 74 6.64 25.41 11.94
CA PRO A 74 5.24 25.67 11.59
C PRO A 74 4.66 24.76 10.51
N MET A 75 5.47 24.35 9.53
CA MET A 75 5.04 23.44 8.45
C MET A 75 5.05 21.95 8.84
N SER A 76 5.46 21.60 10.07
CA SER A 76 5.44 20.19 10.53
C SER A 76 4.04 19.60 10.47
N ARG A 77 3.03 20.36 10.91
CA ARG A 77 1.64 19.89 10.91
C ARG A 77 1.12 19.60 9.49
N GLN A 78 1.50 20.41 8.51
CA GLN A 78 1.18 20.16 7.10
C GLN A 78 1.83 18.85 6.60
N CYS A 79 3.06 18.58 7.02
CA CYS A 79 3.76 17.32 6.72
C CYS A 79 3.07 16.10 7.36
N ASP A 80 2.62 16.23 8.62
CA ASP A 80 1.90 15.16 9.34
C ASP A 80 0.57 14.83 8.66
N ILE A 81 -0.21 15.86 8.28
CA ILE A 81 -1.48 15.71 7.56
C ILE A 81 -1.27 15.00 6.22
N LEU A 82 -0.25 15.40 5.43
CA LEU A 82 0.05 14.75 4.15
C LEU A 82 0.57 13.31 4.28
N SER A 83 1.17 12.97 5.42
CA SER A 83 1.62 11.61 5.75
C SER A 83 0.45 10.71 6.17
N ALA A 84 -0.48 11.25 6.96
CA ALA A 84 -1.74 10.58 7.30
C ALA A 84 -2.61 10.38 6.04
N LEU A 85 -2.67 11.39 5.17
CA LEU A 85 -3.37 11.32 3.89
C LEU A 85 -2.77 10.27 2.95
N GLU A 86 -1.43 10.18 2.88
CA GLU A 86 -0.74 9.12 2.14
C GLU A 86 -1.15 7.72 2.64
N THR A 87 -1.28 7.54 3.95
CA THR A 87 -1.73 6.26 4.54
C THR A 87 -3.17 5.92 4.14
N ARG A 88 -4.07 6.91 4.09
CA ARG A 88 -5.45 6.70 3.61
C ARG A 88 -5.53 6.40 2.12
N MET A 89 -4.84 7.17 1.29
CA MET A 89 -4.78 6.93 -0.15
C MET A 89 -4.14 5.57 -0.48
N ALA A 90 -3.09 5.17 0.24
CA ALA A 90 -2.45 3.86 0.06
C ALA A 90 -3.41 2.70 0.37
N LEU A 91 -4.20 2.78 1.44
CA LEU A 91 -5.18 1.75 1.77
C LEU A 91 -6.30 1.65 0.74
N LEU A 92 -6.88 2.78 0.30
CA LEU A 92 -7.82 2.83 -0.83
C LEU A 92 -7.22 2.19 -2.10
N SER A 93 -5.98 2.53 -2.42
CA SER A 93 -5.26 1.98 -3.57
C SER A 93 -5.05 0.45 -3.44
N LEU A 94 -4.73 -0.06 -2.25
CA LEU A 94 -4.58 -1.49 -1.99
C LEU A 94 -5.90 -2.26 -2.15
N THR A 95 -7.01 -1.75 -1.61
CA THR A 95 -8.34 -2.38 -1.73
C THR A 95 -8.82 -2.42 -3.18
N PHE A 96 -8.69 -1.31 -3.92
CA PHE A 96 -9.36 -1.16 -5.22
C PHE A 96 -8.50 -1.43 -6.45
N SER A 97 -7.16 -1.25 -6.40
CA SER A 97 -6.33 -1.27 -7.62
C SER A 97 -6.39 -2.56 -8.42
N LYS A 98 -6.45 -3.73 -7.76
CA LYS A 98 -6.60 -5.04 -8.44
C LYS A 98 -7.83 -5.07 -9.35
N TYR A 99 -8.92 -4.49 -8.90
CA TYR A 99 -10.22 -4.50 -9.54
C TYR A 99 -10.36 -3.43 -10.62
N ILE A 100 -9.74 -2.27 -10.41
CA ILE A 100 -9.60 -1.19 -11.38
C ILE A 100 -8.75 -1.66 -12.58
N LEU A 101 -7.60 -2.28 -12.32
CA LEU A 101 -6.71 -2.81 -13.38
C LEU A 101 -7.35 -3.96 -14.17
N GLY A 102 -8.19 -4.78 -13.53
CA GLY A 102 -8.98 -5.80 -14.20
C GLY A 102 -10.14 -5.26 -15.04
N ASN A 103 -10.41 -3.94 -15.01
CA ASN A 103 -11.59 -3.28 -15.56
C ASN A 103 -12.92 -3.91 -15.10
N GLN A 104 -12.92 -4.55 -13.92
CA GLN A 104 -14.09 -5.22 -13.34
C GLN A 104 -14.98 -4.19 -12.63
N PHE A 105 -14.36 -3.22 -11.95
CA PHE A 105 -15.03 -2.13 -11.26
C PHE A 105 -14.21 -0.83 -11.46
N CYS A 106 -14.88 0.32 -11.48
CA CYS A 106 -14.25 1.53 -10.93
C CYS A 106 -14.87 1.73 -9.55
N PHE A 107 -14.02 1.83 -8.54
CA PHE A 107 -14.47 1.96 -7.17
C PHE A 107 -13.51 2.82 -6.38
N ILE A 108 -13.52 4.11 -6.69
CA ILE A 108 -13.12 5.14 -5.73
C ILE A 108 -14.36 6.00 -5.59
N PRO A 109 -15.07 5.94 -4.45
CA PRO A 109 -16.32 6.68 -4.28
C PRO A 109 -16.10 8.16 -4.51
N GLY A 110 -17.06 8.82 -5.15
CA GLY A 110 -16.93 10.22 -5.51
C GLY A 110 -16.69 11.12 -4.29
N LYS A 111 -17.51 10.95 -3.24
CA LYS A 111 -17.35 11.67 -1.97
C LYS A 111 -15.98 11.46 -1.30
N VAL A 112 -15.36 10.28 -1.45
CA VAL A 112 -13.98 10.03 -0.94
C VAL A 112 -12.94 10.86 -1.69
N LEU A 113 -13.11 11.07 -3.01
CA LEU A 113 -12.24 11.95 -3.78
C LEU A 113 -12.42 13.43 -3.42
N ASP A 114 -13.67 13.87 -3.22
CA ASP A 114 -13.95 15.24 -2.80
C ASP A 114 -13.23 15.56 -1.49
N GLU A 115 -13.33 14.70 -0.46
CA GLU A 115 -12.60 14.89 0.82
C GLU A 115 -11.07 14.83 0.67
N ILE A 116 -10.53 13.99 -0.22
CA ILE A 116 -9.08 13.98 -0.51
C ILE A 116 -8.64 15.33 -1.11
N PHE A 117 -9.42 15.89 -2.03
CA PHE A 117 -9.11 17.18 -2.63
C PHE A 117 -9.31 18.34 -1.67
N GLU A 118 -10.29 18.28 -0.77
CA GLU A 118 -10.51 19.29 0.27
C GLU A 118 -9.32 19.36 1.25
N VAL A 119 -8.86 18.20 1.76
CA VAL A 119 -7.65 18.13 2.60
C VAL A 119 -6.41 18.64 1.85
N LEU A 120 -6.28 18.32 0.55
CA LEU A 120 -5.17 18.84 -0.27
C LEU A 120 -5.28 20.35 -0.52
N HIS A 121 -6.48 20.89 -0.69
CA HIS A 121 -6.72 22.32 -0.86
C HIS A 121 -6.37 23.07 0.42
N LEU A 122 -6.87 22.59 1.56
CA LEU A 122 -6.58 23.12 2.89
C LEU A 122 -5.06 23.17 3.15
N VAL A 123 -4.34 22.08 2.91
CA VAL A 123 -2.88 22.05 3.15
C VAL A 123 -2.12 22.97 2.21
N ASN A 124 -2.45 23.00 0.92
CA ASN A 124 -1.72 23.82 -0.06
C ASN A 124 -1.96 25.33 0.11
N ASN A 125 -3.13 25.73 0.63
CA ASN A 125 -3.48 27.13 0.84
C ASN A 125 -3.23 27.61 2.28
N SER A 126 -2.92 26.71 3.20
CA SER A 126 -2.48 27.04 4.56
C SER A 126 -1.15 27.79 4.56
N ARG A 127 -1.12 29.00 5.13
CA ARG A 127 0.11 29.79 5.22
C ARG A 127 1.08 29.18 6.23
N PRO A 128 2.40 29.46 6.14
CA PRO A 128 3.40 28.93 7.07
C PRO A 128 3.28 29.35 8.55
N PHE A 129 2.20 30.01 8.96
CA PHE A 129 1.91 30.38 10.35
C PHE A 129 0.44 30.15 10.74
N THR A 130 -0.34 29.48 9.88
CA THR A 130 -1.71 29.08 10.20
C THR A 130 -1.68 27.92 11.20
N ILE A 131 -2.28 28.10 12.38
CA ILE A 131 -2.50 27.02 13.33
C ILE A 131 -3.50 26.05 12.70
N LEU A 132 -3.02 24.86 12.34
CA LEU A 132 -3.79 23.86 11.62
C LEU A 132 -4.21 22.73 12.59
N PRO A 133 -5.49 22.30 12.60
CA PRO A 133 -6.02 21.35 13.60
C PRO A 133 -5.38 19.94 13.61
N SER A 134 -5.97 19.04 14.40
CA SER A 134 -5.71 17.59 14.37
C SER A 134 -5.41 17.05 12.96
N SER A 135 -4.32 16.32 12.70
CA SER A 135 -4.31 15.43 11.52
C SER A 135 -5.40 14.36 11.65
N HIS A 136 -5.72 13.96 12.89
CA HIS A 136 -6.92 13.19 13.23
C HIS A 136 -8.19 13.91 12.79
N GLU A 137 -8.37 15.16 13.22
CA GLU A 137 -9.56 15.98 13.03
C GLU A 137 -9.82 16.30 11.55
N ILE A 138 -8.80 16.78 10.83
CA ILE A 138 -8.88 17.11 9.40
C ILE A 138 -9.15 15.87 8.54
N LEU A 139 -8.63 14.71 8.93
CA LEU A 139 -8.91 13.44 8.24
C LEU A 139 -10.01 12.64 8.93
N GLN A 140 -10.88 13.23 9.76
CA GLN A 140 -11.96 12.46 10.40
C GLN A 140 -12.97 11.99 9.35
N GLU A 141 -13.66 12.91 8.68
CA GLU A 141 -14.63 12.60 7.62
C GLU A 141 -14.02 11.64 6.59
N LEU A 142 -12.85 11.98 6.04
CA LEU A 142 -12.13 11.14 5.10
C LEU A 142 -11.87 9.72 5.65
N ARG A 143 -11.51 9.54 6.92
CA ARG A 143 -11.31 8.21 7.52
C ARG A 143 -12.61 7.43 7.59
N ASP A 144 -13.68 8.08 8.03
CA ASP A 144 -14.96 7.43 8.27
C ASP A 144 -15.56 6.97 6.93
N ILE A 145 -15.73 7.87 5.96
CA ILE A 145 -16.29 7.52 4.63
C ILE A 145 -15.40 6.56 3.84
N SER A 146 -14.07 6.62 4.01
CA SER A 146 -13.18 5.70 3.31
C SER A 146 -13.12 4.32 3.97
N SER A 147 -13.44 4.20 5.25
CA SER A 147 -13.56 2.90 5.94
C SER A 147 -14.87 2.22 5.54
N MET A 148 -16.00 2.93 5.64
CA MET A 148 -17.30 2.46 5.14
C MET A 148 -17.24 2.01 3.67
N ALA A 149 -16.50 2.73 2.84
CA ALA A 149 -16.34 2.38 1.42
C ALA A 149 -15.53 1.09 1.17
N MET A 150 -14.52 0.82 1.99
CA MET A 150 -13.71 -0.41 1.89
C MET A 150 -14.51 -1.61 2.42
N GLU A 151 -15.18 -1.44 3.56
CA GLU A 151 -16.06 -2.43 4.20
C GLU A 151 -17.21 -2.84 3.26
N TYR A 152 -18.00 -1.88 2.77
CA TYR A 152 -19.07 -2.15 1.80
C TYR A 152 -18.56 -2.84 0.52
N PHE A 153 -17.35 -2.50 0.06
CA PHE A 153 -16.79 -3.16 -1.10
C PHE A 153 -16.41 -4.63 -0.82
N GLU A 154 -15.78 -4.90 0.32
CA GLU A 154 -15.33 -6.24 0.71
C GLU A 154 -16.49 -7.16 1.10
N GLU A 155 -17.54 -6.63 1.74
CA GLU A 155 -18.70 -7.41 2.20
C GLU A 155 -19.82 -7.53 1.14
N GLU A 156 -20.16 -6.44 0.44
CA GLU A 156 -21.33 -6.42 -0.45
C GLU A 156 -20.97 -6.58 -1.94
N ILE A 157 -19.85 -6.01 -2.39
CA ILE A 157 -19.52 -5.99 -3.84
C ILE A 157 -18.70 -7.21 -4.24
N VAL A 158 -17.66 -7.56 -3.49
CA VAL A 158 -16.77 -8.67 -3.81
C VAL A 158 -17.50 -10.04 -3.80
N PRO A 159 -18.31 -10.41 -2.78
CA PRO A 159 -18.94 -11.73 -2.74
C PRO A 159 -19.96 -11.95 -3.86
N LYS A 160 -20.83 -10.96 -4.11
CA LYS A 160 -21.86 -11.02 -5.17
C LYS A 160 -21.28 -11.26 -6.56
N ASN A 161 -20.03 -10.84 -6.80
CA ASN A 161 -19.37 -11.00 -8.09
C ASN A 161 -18.37 -12.17 -8.15
N ASN A 162 -17.87 -12.67 -7.02
CA ASN A 162 -17.04 -13.87 -7.00
C ASN A 162 -17.81 -15.13 -7.45
N HIS A 163 -19.13 -15.19 -7.19
CA HIS A 163 -19.99 -16.25 -7.72
C HIS A 163 -20.01 -16.29 -9.26
N LEU A 164 -19.94 -15.14 -9.94
CA LEU A 164 -19.86 -15.05 -11.41
C LEU A 164 -18.50 -15.45 -12.01
N VAL A 165 -17.46 -15.55 -11.17
CA VAL A 165 -16.09 -15.95 -11.57
C VAL A 165 -15.87 -17.46 -11.38
N SER A 166 -16.49 -18.07 -10.37
CA SER A 166 -16.34 -19.50 -10.08
C SER A 166 -16.81 -20.40 -11.23
N ASP A 167 -17.97 -20.11 -11.83
CA ASP A 167 -18.54 -20.95 -12.91
C ASP A 167 -17.77 -20.89 -14.24
N ARG A 168 -16.92 -19.89 -14.46
CA ARG A 168 -16.07 -19.81 -15.67
C ARG A 168 -14.83 -20.70 -15.61
N SER A 169 -14.57 -21.36 -14.48
CA SER A 169 -13.36 -22.16 -14.25
C SER A 169 -13.48 -23.65 -14.59
N LYS A 170 -14.67 -24.14 -14.96
CA LYS A 170 -14.94 -25.58 -15.12
C LYS A 170 -15.04 -26.11 -16.55
N THR A 171 -14.87 -25.29 -17.59
CA THR A 171 -14.91 -25.76 -18.99
C THR A 171 -13.62 -25.46 -19.76
N SER A 172 -12.91 -26.55 -20.06
CA SER A 172 -11.90 -26.71 -21.13
C SER A 172 -10.54 -26.01 -20.97
N SER A 173 -9.60 -26.76 -20.41
CA SER A 173 -8.17 -26.59 -20.71
C SER A 173 -7.87 -27.06 -22.13
N LYS A 174 -7.44 -26.16 -23.04
CA LYS A 174 -6.39 -26.39 -24.07
C LYS A 174 -6.18 -25.18 -25.00
N ASN A 175 -4.91 -24.99 -25.35
CA ASN A 175 -4.37 -24.33 -26.55
C ASN A 175 -4.25 -22.79 -26.65
N LEU A 176 -2.97 -22.41 -26.80
CA LEU A 176 -2.39 -21.53 -27.82
C LEU A 176 -2.21 -20.02 -27.56
N ILE A 177 -1.26 -19.52 -28.36
CA ILE A 177 -0.48 -18.28 -28.26
C ILE A 177 -1.13 -17.19 -29.11
N SER A 178 -0.91 -15.92 -28.72
CA SER A 178 -1.14 -14.70 -29.52
C SER A 178 -2.60 -14.36 -29.84
N GLU A 179 -3.09 -13.25 -29.29
CA GLU A 179 -3.31 -12.06 -30.14
C GLU A 179 -3.47 -10.76 -29.34
N SER A 180 -3.35 -9.64 -30.06
CA SER A 180 -3.31 -8.29 -29.50
C SER A 180 -4.66 -7.81 -28.96
N SER A 181 -4.74 -7.53 -27.67
CA SER A 181 -5.92 -6.89 -27.05
C SER A 181 -5.91 -5.37 -27.25
N SER A 182 -6.24 -4.93 -28.48
CA SER A 182 -6.60 -3.52 -28.73
C SER A 182 -7.73 -3.07 -27.80
N ILE A 183 -7.69 -1.81 -27.38
CA ILE A 183 -8.76 -1.16 -26.61
C ILE A 183 -10.07 -1.24 -27.41
N ARG A 184 -10.99 -2.11 -26.98
CA ARG A 184 -12.34 -2.17 -27.56
C ARG A 184 -13.20 -1.04 -26.97
N MET A 185 -13.12 0.13 -27.60
CA MET A 185 -14.12 1.17 -27.46
C MET A 185 -15.49 0.63 -27.90
N CYS A 186 -16.57 1.02 -27.21
CA CYS A 186 -17.93 0.67 -27.60
C CYS A 186 -18.36 1.41 -28.87
N GLY A 187 -18.12 0.82 -30.04
CA GLY A 187 -18.50 1.37 -31.34
C GLY A 187 -19.84 0.86 -31.85
N HIS A 188 -20.85 1.73 -31.89
CA HIS A 188 -22.04 1.51 -32.71
C HIS A 188 -21.69 1.80 -34.18
N ASN A 189 -21.55 0.78 -35.01
CA ASN A 189 -21.22 0.95 -36.44
C ASN A 189 -22.47 1.06 -37.31
N LYS A 190 -22.82 2.29 -37.72
CA LYS A 190 -23.48 2.54 -39.02
C LYS A 190 -22.43 2.99 -40.02
N LYS A 191 -22.39 2.35 -41.19
CA LYS A 191 -21.37 2.56 -42.21
C LYS A 191 -21.53 3.92 -42.89
N THR A 192 -20.50 4.77 -42.84
CA THR A 192 -20.29 5.86 -43.80
C THR A 192 -18.84 5.83 -44.27
N LYS A 193 -18.61 5.69 -45.58
CA LYS A 193 -17.29 5.88 -46.19
C LYS A 193 -17.04 7.38 -46.34
N LEU A 194 -15.98 7.91 -45.73
CA LEU A 194 -15.35 9.14 -46.19
C LEU A 194 -13.86 8.89 -46.39
N SER A 195 -13.36 9.25 -47.57
CA SER A 195 -11.95 9.35 -47.87
C SER A 195 -11.48 10.79 -47.67
N CYS A 196 -10.38 11.00 -46.95
CA CYS A 196 -9.54 12.18 -47.12
C CYS A 196 -8.09 11.80 -46.77
N GLY A 197 -7.12 12.40 -47.46
CA GLY A 197 -5.72 11.95 -47.43
C GLY A 197 -4.76 12.91 -46.72
N LYS A 198 -3.50 12.46 -46.65
CA LYS A 198 -2.26 13.22 -46.35
C LYS A 198 -2.11 13.80 -44.93
N SER A 199 -1.43 13.04 -44.06
CA SER A 199 -0.68 13.58 -42.90
C SER A 199 0.47 12.64 -42.45
N ASN A 200 1.29 12.16 -43.40
CA ASN A 200 2.32 11.14 -43.14
C ASN A 200 3.33 11.51 -42.04
N ALA A 201 3.69 12.79 -41.88
CA ALA A 201 4.67 13.24 -40.89
C ALA A 201 4.28 12.93 -39.42
N ASN A 202 2.97 12.89 -39.10
CA ASN A 202 2.51 12.59 -37.74
C ASN A 202 2.62 11.10 -37.41
N VAL A 203 2.42 10.23 -38.41
CA VAL A 203 2.48 8.77 -38.24
C VAL A 203 3.91 8.31 -37.94
N ASP A 204 4.92 8.89 -38.59
CA ASP A 204 6.31 8.47 -38.42
C ASP A 204 6.92 8.97 -37.10
N TRP A 205 6.51 10.13 -36.58
CA TRP A 205 6.84 10.53 -35.21
C TRP A 205 6.25 9.57 -34.17
N ILE A 206 4.98 9.15 -34.34
CA ILE A 206 4.34 8.17 -33.45
C ILE A 206 5.08 6.84 -33.50
N LYS A 207 5.48 6.34 -34.69
CA LYS A 207 6.29 5.12 -34.83
C LYS A 207 7.63 5.22 -34.11
N ASN A 208 8.39 6.30 -34.31
CA ASN A 208 9.70 6.49 -33.66
C ASN A 208 9.56 6.60 -32.13
N SER A 209 8.50 7.26 -31.64
CA SER A 209 8.21 7.36 -30.21
C SER A 209 7.82 6.00 -29.60
N MET A 210 7.00 5.20 -30.31
CA MET A 210 6.66 3.82 -29.95
C MET A 210 7.89 2.90 -29.91
N GLU A 211 8.79 3.02 -30.88
CA GLU A 211 10.01 2.20 -30.94
C GLU A 211 11.01 2.60 -29.84
N THR A 212 11.11 3.89 -29.54
CA THR A 212 11.88 4.40 -28.39
C THR A 212 11.31 3.88 -27.06
N LEU A 213 9.98 3.80 -26.93
CA LEU A 213 9.32 3.22 -25.76
C LEU A 213 9.57 1.70 -25.66
N ARG A 214 9.47 0.95 -26.76
CA ARG A 214 9.81 -0.48 -26.81
C ARG A 214 11.24 -0.75 -26.34
N ASN A 215 12.20 0.02 -26.84
CA ASN A 215 13.61 -0.11 -26.45
C ASN A 215 13.82 0.19 -24.95
N LYS A 216 13.13 1.20 -24.39
CA LYS A 216 13.13 1.47 -22.94
C LYS A 216 12.49 0.35 -22.13
N VAL A 217 11.38 -0.24 -22.60
CA VAL A 217 10.74 -1.39 -21.94
C VAL A 217 11.68 -2.60 -21.94
N LEU A 218 12.33 -2.92 -23.07
CA LEU A 218 13.31 -4.01 -23.16
C LEU A 218 14.55 -3.79 -22.27
N ALA A 219 15.05 -2.56 -22.18
CA ALA A 219 16.13 -2.22 -21.27
C ALA A 219 15.72 -2.41 -19.80
N ASN A 220 14.53 -1.91 -19.42
CA ASN A 220 14.00 -2.08 -18.07
C ASN A 220 13.73 -3.56 -17.73
N GLN A 221 13.27 -4.36 -18.69
CA GLN A 221 13.09 -5.82 -18.54
C GLN A 221 14.40 -6.50 -18.11
N LYS A 222 15.52 -6.15 -18.76
CA LYS A 222 16.86 -6.68 -18.42
C LYS A 222 17.33 -6.23 -17.02
N VAL A 223 17.07 -4.96 -16.65
CA VAL A 223 17.38 -4.45 -15.30
C VAL A 223 16.58 -5.19 -14.23
N ILE A 224 15.29 -5.41 -14.45
CA ILE A 224 14.41 -6.16 -13.53
C ILE A 224 14.89 -7.61 -13.37
N GLN A 225 15.27 -8.28 -14.46
CA GLN A 225 15.84 -9.63 -14.41
C GLN A 225 17.12 -9.69 -13.56
N ASN A 226 18.05 -8.75 -13.77
CA ASN A 226 19.30 -8.66 -13.00
C ASN A 226 19.04 -8.37 -11.51
N GLN A 227 18.14 -7.43 -11.19
CA GLN A 227 17.74 -7.14 -9.81
C GLN A 227 17.06 -8.34 -9.14
N THR A 228 16.20 -9.07 -9.85
CA THR A 228 15.55 -10.29 -9.35
C THR A 228 16.57 -11.37 -8.98
N LEU A 229 17.63 -11.53 -9.80
CA LEU A 229 18.72 -12.47 -9.54
C LEU A 229 19.57 -12.04 -8.33
N LEU A 230 19.83 -10.73 -8.17
CA LEU A 230 20.52 -10.18 -6.99
C LEU A 230 19.71 -10.37 -5.70
N MET A 231 18.40 -10.07 -5.73
CA MET A 231 17.46 -10.31 -4.63
C MET A 231 17.43 -11.79 -4.23
N ARG A 232 17.50 -12.72 -5.19
CA ARG A 232 17.57 -14.17 -4.93
C ARG A 232 18.88 -14.56 -4.22
N LYS A 233 20.02 -13.99 -4.64
CA LYS A 233 21.32 -14.17 -3.96
C LYS A 233 21.30 -13.62 -2.52
N GLN A 234 20.79 -12.41 -2.32
CA GLN A 234 20.65 -11.80 -1.00
C GLN A 234 19.72 -12.62 -0.09
N SER A 235 18.59 -13.10 -0.62
CA SER A 235 17.64 -13.95 0.12
C SER A 235 18.29 -15.28 0.57
N GLN A 236 19.13 -15.89 -0.26
CA GLN A 236 19.91 -17.06 0.12
C GLN A 236 20.94 -16.75 1.22
N HIS A 237 21.62 -15.60 1.16
CA HIS A 237 22.56 -15.18 2.20
C HIS A 237 21.84 -14.92 3.54
N ILE A 238 20.71 -14.20 3.53
CA ILE A 238 19.85 -14.00 4.70
C ILE A 238 19.39 -15.35 5.29
N ARG A 239 19.06 -16.34 4.45
CA ARG A 239 18.69 -17.68 4.91
C ARG A 239 19.86 -18.41 5.59
N LYS A 240 21.12 -18.22 5.13
CA LYS A 240 22.32 -18.75 5.80
C LYS A 240 22.54 -18.08 7.16
N LEU A 241 22.51 -16.74 7.23
CA LEU A 241 22.65 -15.99 8.48
C LEU A 241 21.57 -16.37 9.50
N ARG A 242 20.31 -16.52 9.07
CA ARG A 242 19.21 -16.98 9.94
C ARG A 242 19.45 -18.38 10.52
N LYS A 243 20.04 -19.32 9.75
CA LYS A 243 20.43 -20.64 10.29
C LYS A 243 21.51 -20.51 11.37
N GLN A 244 22.57 -19.74 11.12
CA GLN A 244 23.64 -19.51 12.09
C GLN A 244 23.12 -18.85 13.38
N ILE A 245 22.16 -17.93 13.29
CA ILE A 245 21.51 -17.33 14.47
C ILE A 245 20.74 -18.38 15.29
N VAL A 246 20.03 -19.32 14.65
CA VAL A 246 19.31 -20.41 15.35
C VAL A 246 20.30 -21.36 16.03
N GLU A 247 21.36 -21.74 15.33
CA GLU A 247 22.42 -22.63 15.82
C GLU A 247 23.17 -22.02 17.02
N LEU A 248 23.59 -20.75 16.92
CA LEU A 248 24.20 -20.02 18.03
C LEU A 248 23.26 -19.88 19.24
N LYS A 249 21.96 -19.65 19.01
CA LYS A 249 20.96 -19.62 20.10
C LYS A 249 20.83 -20.98 20.78
N GLY A 250 20.81 -22.09 20.02
CA GLY A 250 20.79 -23.45 20.54
C GLY A 250 22.00 -23.75 21.43
N ASN A 251 23.20 -23.47 20.92
CA ASN A 251 24.45 -23.65 21.68
C ASN A 251 24.46 -22.82 22.97
N LEU A 252 23.93 -21.59 22.94
CA LEU A 252 23.83 -20.72 24.12
C LEU A 252 22.83 -21.27 25.14
N SER A 253 21.69 -21.81 24.71
CA SER A 253 20.76 -22.52 25.61
C SER A 253 21.36 -23.78 26.22
N ASP A 254 22.15 -24.55 25.47
CA ASP A 254 22.82 -25.75 26.00
C ASP A 254 23.89 -25.40 27.05
N VAL A 255 24.63 -24.30 26.86
CA VAL A 255 25.56 -23.77 27.85
C VAL A 255 24.82 -23.30 29.12
N LEU A 256 23.70 -22.60 28.97
CA LEU A 256 22.83 -22.21 30.10
C LEU A 256 22.30 -23.42 30.88
N ILE A 257 21.88 -24.48 30.18
CA ILE A 257 21.42 -25.74 30.80
C ILE A 257 22.56 -26.43 31.56
N LYS A 258 23.78 -26.46 31.01
CA LYS A 258 24.97 -27.01 31.68
C LYS A 258 25.30 -26.22 32.96
N LEU A 259 25.38 -24.89 32.87
CA LEU A 259 25.64 -24.02 34.02
C LEU A 259 24.56 -24.16 35.11
N SER A 260 23.29 -24.35 34.74
CA SER A 260 22.17 -24.62 35.65
C SER A 260 22.28 -25.99 36.36
N LYS A 261 22.78 -27.01 35.66
CA LYS A 261 23.08 -28.32 36.26
C LYS A 261 24.29 -28.24 37.20
N ASP A 262 25.37 -27.58 36.79
CA ASP A 262 26.59 -27.44 37.61
C ASP A 262 26.35 -26.63 38.89
N THR A 263 25.49 -25.60 38.83
CA THR A 263 25.06 -24.85 40.03
C THR A 263 24.19 -25.69 40.95
N LYS A 264 23.29 -26.56 40.43
CA LYS A 264 22.57 -27.54 41.26
C LYS A 264 23.53 -28.54 41.93
N TYR A 265 24.48 -29.13 41.21
CA TYR A 265 25.47 -30.05 41.78
C TYR A 265 26.35 -29.39 42.85
N LYS A 266 26.76 -28.13 42.66
CA LYS A 266 27.48 -27.35 43.69
C LYS A 266 26.61 -27.09 44.92
N ASN A 267 25.34 -26.74 44.75
CA ASN A 267 24.43 -26.51 45.88
C ASN A 267 24.13 -27.80 46.67
N GLU A 268 23.98 -28.95 46.00
CA GLU A 268 23.79 -30.25 46.66
C GLU A 268 25.05 -30.73 47.40
N THR A 269 26.24 -30.51 46.84
CA THR A 269 27.51 -30.86 47.51
C THR A 269 27.79 -29.96 48.72
N ILE A 270 27.48 -28.66 48.64
CA ILE A 270 27.52 -27.74 49.80
C ILE A 270 26.55 -28.21 50.89
N ASN A 271 25.32 -28.60 50.54
CA ASN A 271 24.31 -29.04 51.50
C ASN A 271 24.70 -30.38 52.18
N ARG A 272 25.32 -31.32 51.45
CA ARG A 272 25.90 -32.56 52.02
C ARG A 272 27.11 -32.26 52.92
N GLY A 273 27.96 -31.30 52.55
CA GLY A 273 29.10 -30.85 53.36
C GLY A 273 28.68 -30.14 54.66
N GLY A 274 27.58 -29.39 54.64
CA GLY A 274 26.99 -28.76 55.83
C GLY A 274 26.44 -29.77 56.84
N LYS A 275 25.82 -30.87 56.37
CA LYS A 275 25.33 -31.95 57.24
C LYS A 275 26.44 -32.69 57.97
N LYS A 276 27.61 -32.91 57.35
CA LYS A 276 28.75 -33.58 58.03
C LYS A 276 29.31 -32.76 59.18
N ARG A 277 29.41 -31.42 59.07
CA ARG A 277 29.91 -30.58 60.17
C ARG A 277 29.00 -30.60 61.40
N LYS A 278 27.68 -30.48 61.23
CA LYS A 278 26.72 -30.53 62.35
C LYS A 278 26.68 -31.86 63.13
N ILE A 279 27.19 -32.96 62.58
CA ILE A 279 27.25 -34.25 63.28
C ILE A 279 28.46 -34.33 64.21
N VAL A 280 29.57 -33.66 63.88
CA VAL A 280 30.79 -33.64 64.72
C VAL A 280 30.56 -32.77 65.96
N ASP A 281 29.95 -31.60 65.81
CA ASP A 281 29.68 -30.67 66.92
C ASP A 281 28.65 -31.23 67.93
N ALA A 282 27.75 -32.11 67.49
CA ALA A 282 26.72 -32.73 68.32
C ALA A 282 27.22 -33.87 69.23
N LEU A 283 28.43 -34.39 68.99
CA LEU A 283 29.05 -35.44 69.81
C LEU A 283 29.97 -34.89 70.91
N GLY A 284 30.44 -33.64 70.80
CA GLY A 284 31.35 -33.02 71.77
C GLY A 284 30.71 -32.44 73.04
N THR A 285 29.38 -32.42 73.15
CA THR A 285 28.65 -31.64 74.18
C THR A 285 27.92 -32.45 75.25
N LYS A 286 28.07 -33.79 75.30
CA LYS A 286 27.44 -34.64 76.35
C LYS A 286 28.34 -35.02 77.53
N GLU A 287 29.65 -34.78 77.46
CA GLU A 287 30.64 -35.28 78.45
C GLU A 287 30.93 -34.30 79.62
N LYS A 288 30.13 -33.25 79.83
CA LYS A 288 30.44 -32.18 80.81
C LYS A 288 29.31 -31.78 81.78
N LYS A 289 28.34 -32.67 82.02
CA LYS A 289 27.31 -32.53 83.07
C LYS A 289 27.09 -33.82 83.88
N ARG A 290 28.12 -34.25 84.61
CA ARG A 290 28.03 -35.21 85.73
C ARG A 290 29.29 -35.12 86.61
N ARG A 291 29.30 -34.14 87.52
CA ARG A 291 30.17 -34.03 88.72
C ARG A 291 29.82 -32.76 89.50
N LEU A 292 28.78 -32.89 90.31
CA LEU A 292 28.52 -32.21 91.59
C LEU A 292 27.85 -33.29 92.45
#